data_AF-A0A7X5ULA7-F1
#
_entry.id   AF-A0A7X5ULA7-F1
#
_cell.length_a   1.000
_cell.length_b   1.000
_cell.length_c   1.000
_cell.angle_alpha   90.00
_cell.angle_beta   90.00
_cell.angle_gamma   90.00
#
_symmetry.space_group_name_H-M   'P 1'
#
loop_
_entity.id
_entity.type
_entity.pdbx_description
1 polymer ?
#
loop_
_entity_poly.entity_id
_entity_poly.type
_entity_poly.pdbx_seq_one_letter_code
_entity_poly.pdbx_strand_id
1 'polypeptide(L)' 'MVSATLQTRLRKVGVPSARTARNGAWLSLVGSVHWKMLADLLGVADTTASSWYRENGGDGASYVASRLRRGQRTAGPE' A
#
# COMPACT_ATOMS: atom_id res chain seq x y z
N MET A 1 -8.92 -19.96 -18.53
CA MET A 1 -7.57 -20.44 -18.94
C MET A 1 -6.42 -19.50 -18.56
N VAL A 2 -6.57 -18.16 -18.57
CA VAL A 2 -5.51 -17.18 -18.22
C VAL A 2 -4.96 -17.31 -16.79
N SER A 3 -5.81 -17.69 -15.83
CA SER A 3 -5.43 -17.79 -14.41
C SER A 3 -4.39 -18.89 -14.13
N ALA A 4 -4.51 -20.03 -14.81
CA ALA A 4 -3.57 -21.15 -14.66
C ALA A 4 -2.17 -20.81 -15.22
N THR A 5 -2.11 -20.04 -16.31
CA THR A 5 -0.85 -19.60 -16.92
C THR A 5 -0.11 -18.59 -16.05
N LEU A 6 -0.83 -17.65 -15.43
CA LEU A 6 -0.26 -16.70 -14.49
C LEU A 6 0.24 -17.39 -13.22
N GLN A 7 -0.53 -18.33 -12.66
CA GLN A 7 -0.15 -19.08 -11.48
C GLN A 7 1.13 -19.90 -11.70
N THR A 8 1.26 -20.56 -12.85
CA THR A 8 2.47 -21.29 -13.22
C THR A 8 3.68 -20.38 -13.39
N ARG A 9 3.51 -19.19 -13.98
CA ARG A 9 4.58 -18.19 -14.11
C ARG A 9 5.03 -17.64 -12.75
N LEU A 10 4.09 -17.36 -11.85
CA LEU A 10 4.38 -16.90 -10.50
C LEU A 10 5.12 -17.96 -9.67
N ARG A 11 4.71 -19.23 -9.78
CA ARG A 11 5.44 -20.33 -9.14
C ARG A 11 6.89 -20.45 -9.64
N LYS A 12 7.14 -20.21 -10.92
CA LYS A 12 8.51 -20.24 -11.50
C LYS A 12 9.42 -19.15 -10.93
N VAL A 13 8.89 -18.01 -10.50
CA VAL A 13 9.66 -16.93 -9.86
C VAL A 13 9.64 -17.03 -8.32
N GLY A 14 9.25 -18.19 -7.78
CA GLY A 14 9.23 -18.43 -6.34
C GLY A 14 8.03 -17.83 -5.60
N VAL A 15 6.99 -17.39 -6.30
CA VAL A 15 5.74 -16.91 -5.71
C VAL A 15 4.73 -18.08 -5.67
N PRO A 16 4.58 -18.78 -4.53
CA PRO A 16 3.77 -20.01 -4.45
C PRO A 16 2.28 -19.76 -4.70
N SER A 17 1.79 -18.56 -4.38
CA SER A 17 0.43 -18.12 -4.68
C SER A 17 0.39 -16.62 -4.90
N ALA A 18 -0.20 -16.20 -6.02
CA ALA A 18 -0.44 -14.79 -6.34
C ALA A 18 -1.14 -14.06 -5.19
N ARG A 19 -2.10 -14.76 -4.55
CA ARG A 19 -2.89 -14.21 -3.45
C ARG A 19 -2.04 -14.04 -2.20
N THR A 20 -1.19 -15.00 -1.86
CA THR A 20 -0.33 -14.92 -0.67
C THR A 20 0.73 -13.84 -0.82
N ALA A 21 1.39 -13.75 -1.99
CA ALA A 21 2.36 -12.69 -2.23
C ALA A 21 1.71 -11.30 -2.26
N ARG A 22 0.53 -11.18 -2.87
CA ARG A 22 -0.25 -9.93 -2.84
C ARG A 22 -0.62 -9.53 -1.42
N ASN A 23 -1.11 -10.47 -0.61
CA ASN A 23 -1.47 -10.21 0.78
C ASN A 23 -0.25 -9.83 1.63
N GLY A 24 0.90 -10.50 1.43
CA GLY A 24 2.15 -10.15 2.12
C GLY A 24 2.67 -8.77 1.74
N ALA A 25 2.64 -8.44 0.44
CA ALA A 25 3.00 -7.10 -0.04
C ALA A 25 2.04 -6.03 0.52
N TRP A 26 0.74 -6.32 0.60
CA TRP A 26 -0.23 -5.43 1.23
C TRP A 26 0.05 -5.20 2.71
N LEU A 27 0.32 -6.25 3.49
CA LEU A 27 0.67 -6.10 4.90
C LEU A 27 1.94 -5.26 5.10
N SER A 28 2.97 -5.48 4.26
CA SER A 28 4.20 -4.68 4.29
C SER A 28 3.95 -3.21 3.91
N LEU A 29 3.05 -2.95 2.95
CA LEU A 29 2.65 -1.60 2.56
C LEU A 29 1.86 -0.90 3.67
N VAL A 30 0.89 -1.57 4.30
CA VAL A 30 0.08 -0.98 5.38
C VAL A 30 0.95 -0.52 6.55
N GLY A 31 2.03 -1.24 6.86
CA GLY A 31 3.00 -0.83 7.89
C GLY A 31 3.97 0.28 7.46
N SER A 32 4.11 0.54 6.15
CA SER A 32 5.12 1.47 5.61
C SER A 32 4.54 2.78 5.08
N VAL A 33 3.28 2.77 4.64
CA VAL A 33 2.62 3.93 4.05
C VAL A 33 1.31 4.26 4.75
N HIS A 34 0.96 5.53 4.73
CA HIS A 34 -0.33 5.97 5.25
C HIS A 34 -1.49 5.37 4.49
N TRP A 35 -2.60 5.15 5.20
CA TRP A 35 -3.83 4.60 4.64
C TRP A 35 -4.35 5.35 3.40
N LYS A 36 -4.15 6.67 3.31
CA LYS A 36 -4.60 7.45 2.15
C LYS A 36 -3.79 7.18 0.88
N MET A 37 -2.47 7.02 1.00
CA MET A 37 -1.65 6.55 -0.12
C MET A 37 -1.97 5.10 -0.48
N LEU A 38 -2.29 4.28 0.53
CA LEU A 38 -2.72 2.91 0.30
C LEU A 38 -4.05 2.86 -0.48
N ALA A 39 -5.00 3.73 -0.16
CA ALA A 39 -6.27 3.88 -0.87
C ALA A 39 -6.05 4.26 -2.34
N ASP A 40 -5.21 5.27 -2.58
CA ASP A 40 -4.85 5.72 -3.94
C ASP A 40 -4.08 4.65 -4.74
N LEU A 41 -3.12 3.97 -4.11
CA LEU A 41 -2.29 2.94 -4.76
C LEU A 41 -3.05 1.67 -5.10
N LEU A 42 -4.01 1.30 -4.25
CA LEU A 42 -4.78 0.05 -4.41
C LEU A 42 -6.14 0.27 -5.05
N GLY A 43 -6.56 1.53 -5.24
CA GLY A 43 -7.90 1.88 -5.72
C GLY A 43 -9.00 1.39 -4.78
N VAL A 44 -8.72 1.29 -3.47
CA VAL A 44 -9.67 0.83 -2.46
C VAL A 44 -10.31 2.01 -1.76
N ALA A 45 -11.50 1.81 -1.20
CA ALA A 45 -12.18 2.85 -0.44
C ALA A 45 -11.32 3.31 0.74
N ASP A 46 -11.31 4.63 0.98
CA ASP A 46 -10.63 5.31 2.08
C ASP A 46 -10.97 4.66 3.46
N THR A 47 -12.22 4.20 3.64
CA THR A 47 -12.70 3.51 4.84
C THR A 47 -12.07 2.13 5.04
N THR A 48 -11.85 1.37 3.96
CA THR A 48 -11.19 0.07 3.99
C THR A 48 -9.72 0.20 4.32
N ALA A 49 -9.04 1.16 3.69
CA ALA A 49 -7.63 1.42 3.95
C ALA A 49 -7.38 1.92 5.39
N SER A 50 -8.26 2.78 5.91
CA SER A 50 -8.15 3.28 7.29
C SER A 50 -8.41 2.19 8.34
N SER A 51 -9.33 1.24 8.10
CA SER A 51 -9.53 0.07 8.98
C SER A 51 -8.26 -0.77 9.08
N TRP A 52 -7.65 -1.13 7.93
CA TRP A 52 -6.43 -1.92 7.89
C TRP A 52 -5.27 -1.22 8.59
N TYR A 53 -5.14 0.09 8.40
CA TYR A 53 -4.09 0.88 9.04
C TYR A 53 -4.23 0.95 10.56
N ARG A 54 -5.47 1.07 11.06
CA ARG A 54 -5.77 1.03 12.50
C ARG A 54 -5.50 -0.37 13.09
N GLU A 55 -5.88 -1.43 12.38
CA GLU A 55 -5.60 -2.82 12.78
C GLU A 55 -4.11 -3.14 12.82
N ASN A 56 -3.29 -2.46 12.01
CA ASN A 56 -1.83 -2.62 11.99
C ASN A 56 -1.10 -1.65 12.94
N GLY A 57 -1.82 -0.81 13.70
CA GLY A 57 -1.20 0.13 14.66
C GLY A 57 -0.41 1.26 14.00
N GLY A 58 -0.77 1.66 12.77
CA GLY A 58 -0.03 2.64 12.00
C GLY A 58 -0.04 4.05 12.59
N ASP A 59 1.13 4.71 12.58
CA ASP A 59 1.30 6.10 13.02
C ASP A 59 0.90 7.11 11.93
N GLY A 60 -0.36 7.56 12.00
CA GLY A 60 -0.92 8.55 11.07
C GLY A 60 -0.19 9.89 11.06
N ALA A 61 0.53 10.23 12.15
CA ALA A 61 1.23 11.51 12.28
C ALA A 61 2.40 11.63 11.29
N SER A 62 3.10 10.52 11.03
CA SER A 62 4.21 10.46 10.08
C SER A 62 3.81 10.83 8.64
N TYR A 63 2.56 10.55 8.24
CA TYR A 63 2.03 10.99 6.95
C TYR A 63 1.66 12.45 6.90
N VAL A 64 0.98 12.95 7.94
CA VAL A 64 0.62 14.36 8.02
C VAL A 64 1.90 15.20 7.98
N ALA A 65 2.93 14.79 8.71
CA ALA A 65 4.26 15.40 8.66
C ALA A 65 4.89 15.33 7.25
N SER A 66 4.79 14.17 6.57
CA SER A 66 5.30 14.00 5.20
C SER A 66 4.55 14.87 4.17
N ARG A 67 3.23 14.99 4.32
CA ARG A 67 2.39 15.83 3.46
C ARG A 67 2.62 17.31 3.69
N LEU A 68 2.76 17.73 4.95
CA LEU A 68 3.12 19.11 5.32
C LEU A 68 4.51 19.46 4.77
N ARG A 69 5.50 18.57 4.88
CA ARG A 69 6.83 18.75 4.27
C ARG A 69 6.76 18.85 2.74
N ARG A 70 5.90 18.08 2.08
CA ARG A 70 5.72 18.15 0.62
C ARG A 70 5.02 19.45 0.20
N GLY A 71 3.99 19.88 0.94
CA GLY A 71 3.31 21.15 0.71
C GLY A 71 4.23 22.37 0.91
N GLN A 72 5.12 22.33 1.89
CA GLN A 72 6.14 23.37 2.09
C GLN A 72 7.19 23.40 0.97
N ARG A 73 7.56 22.26 0.38
CA ARG A 73 8.50 22.21 -0.75
C ARG A 73 7.91 22.74 -2.05
N THR A 74 6.60 22.63 -2.24
CA THR A 74 5.88 23.25 -3.37
C THR A 74 5.59 24.74 -3.16
N ALA A 75 5.80 25.27 -1.94
CA ALA A 75 5.61 26.67 -1.58
C ALA A 75 6.96 27.37 -1.28
N GLY A 76 8.04 26.96 -1.93
CA GLY A 76 9.33 27.67 -1.92
C GLY A 76 9.32 28.82 -2.93
N PRO A 77 9.92 29.98 -2.61
CA PRO A 77 9.69 31.23 -3.32
C PRO A 77 10.36 31.21 -4.71
N GLU A 78 9.62 31.71 -5.70
CA GLU A 78 10.13 32.18 -6.98
C GLU A 78 10.93 33.48 -6.86
#